data_AF-A0A9R0VSX2-F1
#
_entry.id   AF-A0A9R0VSX2-F1
#
_cell.length_a   1.000
_cell.length_b   1.000
_cell.length_c   1.000
_cell.angle_alpha   90.00
_cell.angle_beta   90.00
_cell.angle_gamma   90.00
#
_symmetry.space_group_name_H-M   'P 1'
#
loop_
_entity.id
_entity.type
_entity.pdbx_description
1 polymer ?
#
loop_
_entity_poly.entity_id
_entity_poly.type
_entity_poly.pdbx_seq_one_letter_code
_entity_poly.pdbx_strand_id
1 'polypeptide(L)'
;MLSWVDDGSGVYLIHIKELQLHIWLHNGDNWLLVDTICLSETCAGLLEDEPTADIQINHVGDYNGFVFLEMGRSELYLDVRRRRLCKV
;
A
#
# COMPACT_ATOMS: atom_id res chain seq x y z
N MET A 1 -13.16 -11.52 0.74
CA MET A 1 -11.81 -11.59 0.15
C MET A 1 -11.99 -11.56 -1.36
N LEU A 2 -11.74 -10.43 -2.01
CA LEU A 2 -11.83 -10.34 -3.47
C LEU A 2 -10.77 -11.25 -4.07
N SER A 3 -11.19 -12.25 -4.87
CA SER A 3 -10.28 -13.04 -5.69
C SER A 3 -9.73 -12.11 -6.75
N TRP A 4 -8.44 -11.80 -6.68
CA TRP A 4 -7.73 -11.11 -7.75
C TRP A 4 -7.68 -12.08 -8.93
N VAL A 5 -8.73 -12.06 -9.76
CA VAL A 5 -8.71 -12.75 -11.05
C VAL A 5 -7.86 -11.86 -11.94
N ASP A 6 -6.56 -12.08 -11.83
CA ASP A 6 -5.51 -11.46 -12.61
C ASP A 6 -5.44 -12.20 -13.94
N ASP A 7 -6.12 -11.68 -14.96
CA ASP A 7 -5.79 -12.03 -16.35
C ASP A 7 -4.60 -11.21 -16.87
N GLY A 8 -3.91 -10.46 -15.99
CA GLY A 8 -2.75 -9.63 -16.32
C GLY A 8 -3.09 -8.30 -17.00
N SER A 9 -4.37 -7.97 -17.20
CA SER A 9 -4.79 -6.82 -18.00
C SER A 9 -5.25 -5.59 -17.20
N GLY A 10 -5.40 -5.72 -15.88
CA GLY A 10 -5.91 -4.67 -15.01
C GLY A 10 -4.90 -3.56 -14.71
N VAL A 11 -5.30 -2.30 -14.84
CA VAL A 11 -4.50 -1.14 -14.40
C VAL A 11 -4.87 -0.80 -12.96
N TYR A 12 -3.86 -0.77 -12.09
CA TYR A 12 -4.02 -0.42 -10.69
C TYR A 12 -3.43 0.96 -10.38
N LEU A 13 -4.15 1.74 -9.58
CA LEU A 13 -3.65 2.98 -8.99
C LEU A 13 -3.49 2.77 -7.48
N ILE A 14 -2.29 2.98 -6.99
CA ILE A 14 -1.96 2.93 -5.57
C ILE A 14 -1.56 4.32 -5.13
N HIS A 15 -2.21 4.83 -4.08
CA HIS A 15 -1.83 6.11 -3.48
C HIS A 15 -2.03 6.09 -1.97
N ILE A 16 -1.37 7.02 -1.28
CA ILE A 16 -1.53 7.24 0.16
C ILE A 16 -2.32 8.51 0.41
N LYS A 17 -3.32 8.42 1.29
CA LYS A 17 -4.05 9.56 1.83
C LYS A 17 -4.33 9.33 3.31
N GLU A 18 -3.99 10.29 4.16
CA GLU A 18 -4.30 10.25 5.61
C GLU A 18 -3.82 8.95 6.29
N LEU A 19 -2.58 8.52 6.02
CA LEU A 19 -2.01 7.25 6.52
C LEU A 19 -2.80 6.00 6.10
N GLN A 20 -3.54 6.06 5.00
CA GLN A 20 -4.18 4.91 4.39
C GLN A 20 -3.63 4.71 2.98
N LEU A 21 -3.27 3.47 2.67
CA LEU A 21 -2.94 3.06 1.32
C LEU A 21 -4.23 2.60 0.64
N HIS A 22 -4.66 3.34 -0.38
CA HIS A 22 -5.81 2.95 -1.20
C HIS A 22 -5.34 2.33 -2.51
N ILE A 23 -6.03 1.27 -2.90
CA ILE A 23 -5.76 0.54 -4.12
C ILE A 23 -7.03 0.58 -4.97
N TRP A 24 -6.90 1.15 -6.16
CA TRP A 24 -7.97 1.29 -7.13
C TRP A 24 -7.68 0.44 -8.36
N LEU A 25 -8.73 -0.15 -8.94
CA LEU A 25 -8.68 -0.89 -10.20
C LEU A 25 -9.45 -0.09 -11.26
N HIS A 26 -8.84 0.10 -12.42
CA HIS A 26 -9.53 0.63 -13.59
C HIS A 26 -10.29 -0.50 -14.29
N ASN A 27 -11.61 -0.39 -14.40
CA ASN A 27 -12.46 -1.43 -15.01
C ASN A 27 -12.84 -1.16 -16.48
N GLY A 28 -12.20 -0.18 -17.12
CA GLY A 28 -12.45 0.25 -18.49
C GLY A 28 -13.13 1.61 -18.58
N ASP A 29 -14.11 1.86 -17.70
CA ASP A 29 -14.89 3.11 -17.70
C ASP A 29 -14.67 3.96 -16.44
N ASN A 30 -14.27 3.35 -15.33
CA ASN A 30 -14.12 4.04 -14.05
C ASN A 30 -13.08 3.38 -13.12
N TRP A 31 -12.77 4.07 -12.03
CA TRP A 31 -11.94 3.58 -10.94
C TRP A 31 -12.80 2.97 -9.83
N LEU A 32 -12.51 1.73 -9.47
CA LEU A 32 -13.12 1.03 -8.34
C LEU A 32 -12.11 0.92 -7.21
N LEU A 33 -12.45 1.42 -6.02
CA LEU A 33 -11.66 1.17 -4.81
C LEU A 33 -11.78 -0.30 -4.43
N VAL A 34 -10.70 -1.06 -4.60
CA VAL A 34 -10.68 -2.50 -4.34
C VAL A 34 -10.18 -2.83 -2.94
N ASP A 35 -9.29 -2.01 -2.39
CA ASP A 35 -8.83 -2.19 -1.01
C ASP A 35 -8.34 -0.88 -0.36
N THR A 36 -8.40 -0.88 0.97
CA THR A 36 -7.88 0.16 1.85
C THR A 36 -7.09 -0.51 2.97
N ILE A 37 -5.81 -0.15 3.09
CA ILE A 37 -4.92 -0.63 4.15
C ILE A 37 -4.60 0.53 5.08
N CYS A 38 -4.90 0.37 6.36
CA CYS A 38 -4.61 1.35 7.40
C CYS A 38 -3.13 1.26 7.78
N LEU A 39 -2.32 2.25 7.38
CA LEU A 39 -0.89 2.27 7.71
C LEU A 39 -0.68 2.64 9.18
N SER A 40 -1.56 3.40 9.83
CA SER A 40 -1.39 3.72 11.25
C SER A 40 -1.45 2.48 12.14
N GLU A 41 -2.33 1.52 11.84
CA GLU A 41 -2.39 0.23 12.54
C GLU A 41 -1.16 -0.64 12.23
N THR A 42 -0.73 -0.64 10.98
CA THR A 42 0.37 -1.50 10.52
C THR A 42 1.74 -0.95 10.91
N CYS A 43 1.87 0.37 11.05
CA CYS A 43 3.08 1.10 11.43
C CYS A 43 3.07 1.54 12.90
N ALA A 44 2.12 1.10 13.74
CA ALA A 44 1.92 1.67 15.08
C ALA A 44 3.21 1.78 15.91
N GLY A 45 4.03 0.72 15.94
CA GLY A 45 5.30 0.73 16.65
C GLY A 45 6.42 1.56 15.99
N LEU A 46 6.29 1.90 14.70
CA LEU A 46 7.26 2.74 13.96
C LEU A 46 6.88 4.23 14.03
N LEU A 47 5.57 4.53 14.07
CA LEU A 47 5.03 5.87 14.30
C LEU A 47 5.33 6.38 15.71
N GLU A 48 5.51 5.51 16.70
CA GLU A 48 5.95 5.93 18.03
C GLU A 48 7.38 6.49 18.03
N ASP A 49 8.28 5.91 17.23
CA ASP A 49 9.67 6.36 17.11
C ASP A 49 9.79 7.66 16.28
N GLU A 50 9.01 7.80 15.21
CA GLU A 50 8.97 9.01 14.36
C GLU A 50 7.53 9.49 14.07
N PRO A 51 6.87 10.16 15.04
CA PRO A 51 5.43 10.48 14.97
C PRO A 51 5.05 11.54 13.93
N THR A 52 6.04 12.26 13.40
CA THR A 52 5.83 13.29 12.37
C THR A 52 6.38 12.90 11.00
N ALA A 53 6.81 11.64 10.84
CA ALA A 53 7.35 11.19 9.56
C ALA A 53 6.22 10.98 8.55
N ASP A 54 6.31 11.68 7.42
CA ASP A 54 5.46 11.43 6.27
C ASP A 54 5.78 10.05 5.67
N ILE A 55 4.72 9.33 5.27
CA ILE A 55 4.86 8.05 4.58
C ILE A 55 4.72 8.28 3.08
N GLN A 56 5.72 7.87 2.31
CA GLN A 56 5.76 8.01 0.86
C GLN A 56 5.90 6.65 0.18
N ILE A 57 5.37 6.51 -1.03
CA ILE A 57 5.58 5.33 -1.86
C ILE A 57 6.91 5.51 -2.59
N ASN A 58 7.87 4.63 -2.32
CA ASN A 58 9.13 4.59 -3.07
C ASN A 58 8.95 3.76 -4.35
N HIS A 59 8.43 2.54 -4.22
CA HIS A 59 8.31 1.61 -5.35
C HIS A 59 7.08 0.70 -5.20
N VAL A 60 6.42 0.40 -6.31
CA VAL A 60 5.32 -0.59 -6.37
C VAL A 60 5.84 -1.83 -7.10
N GLY A 61 5.79 -2.99 -6.45
CA GLY A 61 6.24 -4.24 -7.05
C GLY A 61 5.34 -4.71 -8.19
N ASP A 62 5.93 -5.43 -9.15
CA ASP A 62 5.16 -6.11 -10.20
C ASP A 62 4.18 -7.13 -9.57
N TYR A 63 3.02 -7.31 -10.22
CA TYR A 63 1.96 -8.21 -9.78
C TYR A 63 1.34 -7.91 -8.40
N ASN A 64 1.36 -6.61 -8.02
CA ASN A 64 0.46 -6.00 -7.03
C ASN A 64 0.60 -6.61 -5.62
N GLY A 65 1.66 -7.39 -5.39
CA GLY A 65 1.83 -8.18 -4.17
C GLY A 65 2.40 -7.36 -3.02
N PHE A 66 3.22 -6.35 -3.34
CA PHE A 66 3.93 -5.57 -2.35
C PHE A 66 4.20 -4.12 -2.78
N VAL A 67 4.39 -3.26 -1.78
CA VAL A 67 4.72 -1.85 -1.94
C VAL A 67 5.90 -1.53 -1.01
N PHE A 68 6.91 -0.85 -1.55
CA PHE A 68 7.97 -0.25 -0.75
C PHE A 68 7.59 1.17 -0.37
N LEU A 69 7.67 1.45 0.93
CA LEU A 69 7.35 2.73 1.52
C LEU A 69 8.59 3.31 2.19
N GLU A 70 8.68 4.63 2.20
CA GLU A 70 9.63 5.36 3.02
C GLU A 70 8.87 6.09 4.11
N MET A 71 9.43 6.05 5.32
CA MET A 71 8.91 6.79 6.47
C MET A 71 10.09 7.37 7.24
N GLY A 72 10.32 8.67 7.06
CA GLY A 72 11.47 9.36 7.65
C GLY A 72 12.78 8.74 7.15
N ARG A 73 13.52 8.07 8.05
CA ARG A 73 14.77 7.35 7.71
C ARG A 73 14.60 5.84 7.53
N SER A 74 13.37 5.34 7.66
CA SER A 74 13.09 3.91 7.58
C SER A 74 12.55 3.54 6.20
N GLU A 75 13.14 2.50 5.62
CA GLU A 75 12.59 1.81 4.46
C GLU A 75 11.68 0.68 4.94
N LEU A 76 10.51 0.58 4.32
CA LEU A 76 9.45 -0.34 4.73
C LEU A 76 8.99 -1.15 3.52
N TYR A 77 8.67 -2.40 3.79
CA TYR A 77 8.08 -3.34 2.86
C TYR A 77 6.66 -3.68 3.32
N LEU A 78 5.66 -3.44 2.49
CA LEU A 78 4.27 -3.80 2.74
C LEU A 78 3.85 -4.95 1.82
N ASP A 79 3.58 -6.12 2.36
CA ASP A 79 2.87 -7.20 1.67
C ASP A 79 1.37 -6.88 1.67
N VAL A 80 0.86 -6.47 0.52
CA VAL A 80 -0.53 -6.03 0.32
C VAL A 80 -1.50 -7.18 0.58
N ARG A 81 -1.15 -8.39 0.13
CA ARG A 81 -2.02 -9.58 0.25
C ARG A 81 -2.15 -10.03 1.70
N ARG A 82 -1.05 -10.01 2.44
CA ARG A 82 -1.00 -10.41 3.85
C ARG A 82 -1.29 -9.27 4.82
N ARG A 83 -1.39 -8.03 4.33
CA ARG A 83 -1.52 -6.80 5.13
C ARG A 83 -0.44 -6.72 6.20
N ARG A 84 0.80 -7.04 5.83
CA ARG A 84 1.94 -7.10 6.74
C ARG A 84 3.02 -6.13 6.31
N LEU A 85 3.43 -5.29 7.23
CA LEU A 85 4.54 -4.38 7.06
C LEU A 85 5.78 -4.93 7.76
N CYS A 86 6.93 -4.81 7.12
CA CYS A 86 8.23 -5.11 7.69
C CYS A 86 9.17 -3.93 7.43
N LYS A 87 10.02 -3.60 8.40
CA LYS A 87 11.15 -2.70 8.18
C LYS A 87 12.24 -3.47 7.44
N VAL A 88 12.86 -2.83 6.44
CA VAL A 88 13.97 -3.39 5.65
C VAL A 88 15.30 -3.04 6.30
#